data_AF-A0A183KU64-F1
#
_entry.id   AF-A0A183KU64-F1
#
_cell.length_a   1.000
_cell.length_b   1.000
_cell.length_c   1.000
_cell.angle_alpha   90.00
_cell.angle_beta   90.00
_cell.angle_gamma   90.00
#
_symmetry.space_group_name_H-M   'P 1'
#
loop_
_entity.id
_entity.type
_entity.pdbx_description
1 polymer ?
#
loop_
_entity_poly.entity_id
_entity_poly.type
_entity_poly.pdbx_seq_one_letter_code
_entity_poly.pdbx_strand_id
1 'polypeptide(L)'
;EWVDERLTWNPQDYNNLSRIRIPCQKLWLPDIVLYNSADDYKTDYMQSKAMVQFNGNVFWPPPAKLRSTCKIDITYFPFDDQSCTMKFGSWTYDGWQVNVIKRLVTKRNATLALPILAFTSASEAPCPSTTLPRHDEVDISNYVENGEWDLLKVVVERHEV
;
A
#
# COMPACT_ATOMS: atom_id res chain seq x y z
N GLU A 1 6.10 -5.78 -3.50
CA GLU A 1 7.09 -6.73 -2.94
C GLU A 1 6.73 -8.10 -3.49
N TRP A 2 7.72 -8.89 -3.85
CA TRP A 2 7.52 -10.26 -4.33
C TRP A 2 8.74 -11.11 -3.93
N VAL A 3 8.66 -12.42 -4.18
CA VAL A 3 9.78 -13.33 -3.99
C VAL A 3 10.22 -13.82 -5.36
N ASP A 4 11.52 -13.72 -5.64
CA ASP A 4 12.17 -14.26 -6.83
C ASP A 4 13.18 -15.33 -6.41
N GLU A 5 12.85 -16.58 -6.71
CA GLU A 5 13.66 -17.76 -6.38
C GLU A 5 15.05 -17.77 -7.05
N ARG A 6 15.22 -17.02 -8.14
CA ARG A 6 16.50 -16.92 -8.86
C ARG A 6 17.46 -15.97 -8.17
N LEU A 7 16.97 -15.15 -7.23
CA LEU A 7 17.73 -14.13 -6.50
C LEU A 7 18.02 -14.55 -5.07
N THR A 8 18.21 -15.85 -4.83
CA THR A 8 18.60 -16.40 -3.53
C THR A 8 20.09 -16.70 -3.46
N TRP A 9 20.72 -16.44 -2.32
CA TRP A 9 22.11 -16.84 -2.07
C TRP A 9 22.35 -17.12 -0.58
N ASN A 10 23.42 -17.85 -0.26
CA ASN A 10 23.87 -18.02 1.12
C ASN A 10 24.77 -16.84 1.51
N PRO A 11 24.41 -16.01 2.51
CA PRO A 11 25.23 -14.87 2.93
C PRO A 11 26.66 -15.23 3.31
N GLN A 12 26.91 -16.44 3.84
CA GLN A 12 28.25 -16.87 4.27
C GLN A 12 29.24 -16.94 3.11
N ASP A 13 28.76 -17.28 1.91
CA ASP A 13 29.60 -17.38 0.71
C ASP A 13 30.01 -16.00 0.17
N TYR A 14 29.34 -14.94 0.64
CA TYR A 14 29.51 -13.56 0.19
C TYR A 14 29.74 -12.59 1.35
N ASN A 15 30.57 -12.96 2.32
CA ASN A 15 30.98 -12.10 3.45
C ASN A 15 29.77 -11.55 4.25
N ASN A 16 28.83 -12.42 4.60
CA ASN A 16 27.59 -12.10 5.32
C ASN A 16 26.70 -11.06 4.62
N LEU A 17 26.78 -10.95 3.29
CA LEU A 17 25.95 -10.04 2.51
C LEU A 17 24.49 -10.52 2.56
N SER A 18 23.63 -9.79 3.27
CA SER A 18 22.21 -10.14 3.43
C SER A 18 21.28 -9.42 2.45
N ARG A 19 21.75 -8.32 1.85
CA ARG A 19 20.92 -7.44 1.01
C ARG A 19 21.76 -6.67 0.00
N ILE A 20 21.22 -6.53 -1.20
CA ILE A 20 21.80 -5.74 -2.29
C ILE A 20 20.77 -4.80 -2.91
N ARG A 21 21.25 -3.79 -3.63
CA ARG A 21 20.40 -2.87 -4.40
C ARG A 21 20.72 -3.00 -5.88
N ILE A 22 19.75 -3.44 -6.66
CA ILE A 22 19.89 -3.69 -8.10
C ILE A 22 18.99 -2.70 -8.85
N PRO A 23 19.46 -2.05 -9.94
CA PRO A 23 18.59 -1.27 -10.81
C PRO A 23 17.39 -2.10 -11.30
N CYS A 24 16.18 -1.56 -11.20
CA CYS A 24 14.95 -2.30 -11.50
C CYS A 24 14.91 -2.86 -12.94
N GLN A 25 15.59 -2.23 -13.90
CA GLN A 25 15.65 -2.68 -15.31
C GLN A 25 16.41 -3.99 -15.51
N LYS A 26 17.20 -4.42 -14.52
CA LYS A 26 17.92 -5.70 -14.55
C LYS A 26 17.13 -6.83 -13.90
N LEU A 27 15.96 -6.54 -13.36
CA LEU A 27 15.10 -7.49 -12.68
C LEU A 27 13.84 -7.70 -13.50
N TRP A 28 13.22 -8.85 -13.32
CA TRP A 28 11.81 -8.98 -13.65
C TRP A 28 11.01 -8.08 -12.69
N LEU A 29 10.07 -7.31 -13.23
CA LEU A 29 9.19 -6.44 -12.47
C LEU A 29 7.74 -6.83 -12.79
N PRO A 30 6.84 -6.91 -11.78
CA PRO A 30 5.43 -7.03 -12.06
C PRO A 30 4.93 -5.72 -12.72
N ASP A 31 4.19 -5.87 -13.80
CA ASP A 31 3.65 -4.78 -14.62
C ASP A 31 2.31 -4.27 -14.05
N ILE A 32 2.33 -3.86 -12.79
CA ILE A 32 1.16 -3.27 -12.14
C ILE A 32 0.90 -1.89 -12.74
N VAL A 33 -0.28 -1.68 -13.32
CA VAL A 33 -0.66 -0.41 -13.97
C VAL A 33 -1.95 0.15 -13.39
N LEU A 34 -2.19 1.43 -13.63
CA LEU A 34 -3.46 2.10 -13.34
C LEU A 34 -4.41 1.95 -14.53
N TYR A 35 -5.47 1.14 -14.38
CA TYR A 35 -6.41 0.84 -15.47
C TYR A 35 -7.29 2.03 -15.86
N ASN A 36 -7.72 2.83 -14.88
CA ASN A 36 -8.50 4.05 -15.12
C ASN A 36 -7.59 5.29 -15.19
N SER A 37 -6.47 5.18 -15.92
CA SER A 37 -5.56 6.30 -16.17
C SER A 37 -6.21 7.36 -17.07
N ALA A 38 -5.97 8.63 -16.76
CA ALA A 38 -6.31 9.77 -17.60
C ALA A 38 -5.16 10.20 -18.54
N ASP A 39 -3.95 9.65 -18.34
CA ASP A 39 -2.80 9.82 -19.22
C ASP A 39 -2.65 8.60 -20.16
N ASP A 40 -1.89 8.77 -21.25
CA ASP A 40 -1.43 7.67 -22.11
C ASP A 40 -0.78 6.59 -21.23
N TYR A 41 -1.05 5.29 -21.50
CA TYR A 41 -0.69 4.11 -20.69
C TYR A 41 0.81 3.85 -20.43
N LYS A 42 1.67 4.86 -20.57
CA LYS A 42 3.07 4.81 -20.17
C LYS A 42 3.17 4.69 -18.66
N THR A 43 3.94 3.71 -18.24
CA THR A 43 4.19 3.44 -16.83
C THR A 43 5.05 4.54 -16.22
N ASP A 44 4.43 5.49 -15.51
CA ASP A 44 5.08 6.64 -14.87
C ASP A 44 5.88 6.31 -13.58
N TYR A 45 6.32 5.07 -13.42
CA TYR A 45 7.19 4.70 -12.31
C TYR A 45 8.59 5.24 -12.55
N MET A 46 9.06 6.07 -11.61
CA MET A 46 10.44 6.53 -11.63
C MET A 46 11.39 5.35 -11.49
N GLN A 47 12.33 5.28 -12.42
CA GLN A 47 13.34 4.25 -12.49
C GLN A 47 14.23 4.30 -11.24
N SER A 48 14.06 3.35 -10.34
CA SER A 48 14.76 3.28 -9.05
C SER A 48 15.45 1.93 -8.85
N LYS A 49 16.27 1.82 -7.81
CA LYS A 49 16.89 0.53 -7.44
C LYS A 49 15.94 -0.26 -6.55
N ALA A 50 15.71 -1.53 -6.88
CA ALA A 50 15.03 -2.47 -6.02
C ALA A 50 16.00 -3.00 -4.95
N MET A 51 15.44 -3.31 -3.79
CA MET A 51 16.15 -3.89 -2.66
C MET A 51 15.90 -5.39 -2.65
N VAL A 52 16.96 -6.18 -2.83
CA VAL A 52 16.89 -7.64 -2.91
C VAL A 52 17.56 -8.23 -1.67
N GLN A 53 16.88 -9.14 -1.00
CA GLN A 53 17.38 -9.85 0.17
C GLN A 53 17.85 -11.26 -0.21
N PHE A 54 18.75 -11.84 0.60
CA PHE A 54 19.37 -13.14 0.32
C PHE A 54 18.38 -14.31 0.17
N ASN A 55 17.18 -14.17 0.71
CA ASN A 55 16.10 -15.14 0.63
C ASN A 55 15.20 -14.94 -0.62
N GLY A 56 15.63 -14.15 -1.60
CA GLY A 56 14.88 -13.88 -2.83
C GLY A 56 13.78 -12.82 -2.67
N ASN A 57 13.59 -12.25 -1.48
CA ASN A 57 12.60 -11.20 -1.27
C ASN A 57 13.04 -9.89 -1.94
N VAL A 58 12.20 -9.38 -2.84
CA VAL A 58 12.42 -8.14 -3.58
C VAL A 58 11.42 -7.07 -3.15
N PHE A 59 11.96 -5.99 -2.62
CA PHE A 59 11.22 -4.80 -2.24
C PHE A 59 11.54 -3.63 -3.19
N TRP A 60 10.53 -3.17 -3.92
CA TRP A 60 10.66 -2.07 -4.89
C TRP A 60 9.47 -1.11 -4.77
N PRO A 61 9.64 0.02 -4.06
CA PRO A 61 8.66 1.10 -4.01
C PRO A 61 9.06 2.24 -4.96
N PRO A 62 8.68 2.21 -6.25
CA PRO A 62 8.97 3.31 -7.15
C PRO A 62 8.14 4.56 -6.77
N PRO A 63 8.73 5.76 -6.74
CA PRO A 63 7.97 6.99 -6.77
C PRO A 63 7.17 7.07 -8.09
N ALA A 64 5.92 7.52 -8.03
CA ALA A 64 5.07 7.66 -9.20
C ALA A 64 4.17 8.89 -9.07
N LYS A 65 3.92 9.55 -10.20
CA LYS A 65 2.84 10.54 -10.34
C LYS A 65 1.78 9.90 -11.21
N LEU A 66 0.57 9.77 -10.69
CA LEU A 66 -0.52 9.06 -11.36
C LEU A 66 -1.70 10.00 -11.54
N ARG A 67 -2.35 9.95 -12.71
CA ARG A 67 -3.59 10.68 -12.98
C ARG A 67 -4.68 9.68 -13.32
N SER A 68 -5.68 9.58 -12.45
CA SER A 68 -6.85 8.72 -12.65
C SER A 68 -8.04 9.50 -13.18
N THR A 69 -8.86 8.86 -14.01
CA THR A 69 -10.19 9.35 -14.34
C THR A 69 -11.13 9.09 -13.16
N CYS A 70 -11.82 10.14 -12.73
CA CYS A 70 -12.83 10.11 -11.67
C CYS A 70 -14.09 10.82 -12.17
N LYS A 71 -15.27 10.26 -11.88
CA LYS A 71 -16.54 10.91 -12.20
C LYS A 71 -16.90 11.85 -11.06
N ILE A 72 -16.98 13.14 -11.37
CA ILE A 72 -17.33 14.19 -10.39
C ILE A 72 -18.85 14.30 -10.28
N ASP A 73 -19.35 14.35 -9.05
CA ASP A 73 -20.74 14.69 -8.74
C ASP A 73 -20.84 16.18 -8.38
N ILE A 74 -21.57 16.95 -9.19
CA ILE A 74 -21.70 18.41 -9.04
C ILE A 74 -23.00 18.82 -8.36
N THR A 75 -23.74 17.89 -7.76
CA THR A 75 -25.07 18.15 -7.18
C THR A 75 -25.04 19.22 -6.08
N TYR A 76 -23.96 19.26 -5.29
CA TYR A 76 -23.82 20.15 -4.13
C TYR A 76 -22.67 21.16 -4.25
N PHE A 77 -22.15 21.38 -5.46
CA PHE A 77 -21.05 22.31 -5.69
C PHE A 77 -21.35 23.71 -5.10
N PRO A 78 -20.42 24.35 -4.36
CA PRO A 78 -19.02 23.98 -4.08
C PRO A 78 -18.79 23.23 -2.75
N PHE A 79 -19.84 22.67 -2.14
CA PHE A 79 -19.80 21.96 -0.85
C PHE A 79 -20.02 20.45 -1.03
N ASP A 80 -19.37 19.89 -2.04
CA ASP A 80 -19.47 18.51 -2.47
C ASP A 80 -18.36 17.63 -1.86
N ASP A 81 -18.69 16.35 -1.64
CA ASP A 81 -17.70 15.30 -1.39
C ASP A 81 -17.48 14.48 -2.67
N GLN A 82 -16.24 14.05 -2.89
CA GLN A 82 -15.87 13.29 -4.08
C GLN A 82 -15.28 11.92 -3.73
N SER A 83 -15.81 10.88 -4.36
CA SER A 83 -15.31 9.51 -4.22
C SER A 83 -14.59 9.08 -5.50
N CYS A 84 -13.25 9.17 -5.47
CA CYS A 84 -12.42 8.80 -6.60
C CYS A 84 -11.72 7.45 -6.37
N THR A 85 -11.82 6.56 -7.36
CA THR A 85 -11.22 5.23 -7.30
C THR A 85 -9.98 5.15 -8.18
N MET A 86 -8.98 4.39 -7.73
CA MET A 86 -7.80 4.03 -8.53
C MET A 86 -7.73 2.51 -8.67
N LYS A 87 -7.79 2.01 -9.90
CA LYS A 87 -7.82 0.57 -10.19
C LYS A 87 -6.43 0.10 -10.62
N PHE A 88 -5.79 -0.69 -9.76
CA PHE A 88 -4.49 -1.29 -10.03
C PHE A 88 -4.60 -2.75 -10.40
N GLY A 89 -3.81 -3.21 -11.36
CA GLY A 89 -3.67 -4.62 -11.69
C GLY A 89 -2.53 -4.87 -12.67
N SER A 90 -2.16 -6.14 -12.86
CA SER A 90 -1.19 -6.52 -13.89
C SER A 90 -1.81 -6.30 -15.29
N TRP A 91 -1.01 -5.82 -16.24
CA TRP A 91 -1.43 -5.64 -17.62
C TRP A 91 -1.31 -6.92 -18.45
N THR A 92 -0.23 -7.67 -18.25
CA THR A 92 0.16 -8.82 -19.06
C THR A 92 -0.18 -10.15 -18.40
N TYR A 93 -0.14 -10.22 -17.07
CA TYR A 93 -0.35 -11.46 -16.33
C TYR A 93 -1.78 -11.54 -15.80
N ASP A 94 -2.35 -12.75 -15.85
CA ASP A 94 -3.63 -13.04 -15.22
C ASP A 94 -3.48 -13.34 -13.71
N GLY A 95 -4.61 -13.56 -13.02
CA GLY A 95 -4.64 -13.86 -11.59
C GLY A 95 -4.03 -15.22 -11.20
N TRP A 96 -3.83 -16.14 -12.15
CA TRP A 96 -3.17 -17.43 -11.92
C TRP A 96 -1.66 -17.30 -11.99
N GLN A 97 -1.16 -16.36 -12.80
CA GLN A 97 0.26 -16.08 -12.95
C GLN A 97 0.77 -15.11 -11.89
N VAL A 98 0.03 -14.03 -11.62
CA VAL A 98 0.40 -13.01 -10.63
C VAL A 98 -0.79 -12.73 -9.71
N ASN A 99 -0.66 -13.14 -8.46
CA ASN A 99 -1.65 -12.82 -7.43
C ASN A 99 -1.30 -11.51 -6.70
N VAL A 100 -2.08 -10.46 -6.98
CA VAL A 100 -1.92 -9.16 -6.33
C VAL A 100 -2.62 -9.16 -4.97
N ILE A 101 -1.86 -8.95 -3.89
CA ILE A 101 -2.36 -8.92 -2.52
C ILE A 101 -1.98 -7.61 -1.82
N LYS A 102 -2.82 -7.18 -0.86
CA LYS A 102 -2.52 -6.03 0.00
C LYS A 102 -1.29 -6.33 0.85
N ARG A 103 -0.38 -5.36 0.97
CA ARG A 103 0.76 -5.49 1.89
C ARG A 103 0.27 -5.40 3.32
N LEU A 104 0.38 -6.49 4.07
CA LEU A 104 0.08 -6.49 5.50
C LEU A 104 1.22 -5.81 6.26
N VAL A 105 0.94 -4.67 6.89
CA VAL A 105 1.87 -4.05 7.84
C VAL A 105 1.52 -4.58 9.22
N THR A 106 2.26 -5.58 9.70
CA THR A 106 2.16 -6.00 11.10
C THR A 106 2.64 -4.84 11.97
N LYS A 107 1.74 -4.22 12.74
CA LYS A 107 2.15 -3.23 13.75
C LYS A 107 3.10 -3.94 14.71
N ARG A 108 4.38 -3.53 14.75
CA ARG A 108 5.26 -3.84 15.87
C ARG A 108 4.59 -3.19 17.10
N ASN A 109 4.09 -4.03 18.01
CA ASN A 109 3.36 -3.69 19.25
C ASN A 109 1.83 -3.70 19.17
N ALA A 110 1.23 -4.82 18.72
CA ALA A 110 -0.02 -5.25 19.33
C ALA A 110 0.34 -6.21 20.48
N THR A 111 0.47 -5.67 21.70
CA THR A 111 0.42 -6.49 22.90
C THR A 111 -0.93 -7.21 22.87
N LEU A 112 -0.91 -8.53 22.72
CA LEU A 112 -2.06 -9.40 22.93
C LEU A 112 -2.52 -9.18 24.38
N ALA A 113 -3.48 -8.29 24.60
CA ALA A 113 -4.14 -8.15 25.87
C ALA A 113 -5.01 -9.39 26.08
N LEU A 114 -4.47 -10.38 26.78
CA LEU A 114 -5.26 -11.45 27.37
C LEU A 114 -6.21 -10.80 28.41
N PRO A 115 -7.53 -11.01 28.33
CA PRO A 115 -8.44 -10.39 29.28
C PRO A 115 -8.28 -11.09 30.63
N ILE A 116 -7.65 -10.44 31.59
CA ILE A 116 -7.78 -10.84 33.00
C ILE A 116 -9.08 -10.19 33.50
N LEU A 117 -10.00 -11.04 33.95
CA LEU A 117 -11.27 -10.70 34.59
C LEU A 117 -11.03 -9.73 35.75
N ALA A 118 -11.60 -8.53 35.68
CA ALA A 118 -11.78 -7.66 36.83
C ALA A 118 -13.21 -7.09 36.82
N PHE A 119 -14.06 -7.67 37.67
CA PHE A 119 -15.34 -7.11 38.06
C PHE A 119 -15.10 -6.06 39.15
N THR A 120 -15.43 -4.79 38.90
CA THR A 120 -15.83 -3.83 39.95
C THR A 120 -16.88 -2.86 39.41
N SER A 121 -17.87 -2.61 40.25
CA SER A 121 -19.10 -1.85 40.02
C SER A 121 -18.96 -0.32 40.08
N ALA A 122 -19.85 0.34 39.34
CA ALA A 122 -20.44 1.68 39.54
C ALA A 122 -19.59 2.94 39.29
N SER A 123 -19.93 3.68 38.22
CA SER A 123 -20.54 5.03 38.25
C SER A 123 -20.32 5.74 36.90
N GLU A 124 -21.34 6.43 36.41
CA GLU A 124 -21.40 7.11 35.11
C GLU A 124 -20.19 8.04 34.84
N ALA A 125 -19.53 7.82 33.71
CA ALA A 125 -18.73 8.84 33.01
C ALA A 125 -19.07 8.75 31.52
N PRO A 126 -19.22 9.89 30.79
CA PRO A 126 -19.43 9.85 29.36
C PRO A 126 -18.21 9.16 28.73
N CYS A 127 -18.45 8.23 27.80
CA CYS A 127 -17.38 7.56 27.06
C CYS A 127 -16.34 8.59 26.63
N PRO A 128 -15.05 8.48 27.03
CA PRO A 128 -14.03 9.11 26.22
C PRO A 128 -14.17 8.41 24.88
N SER A 129 -14.52 9.18 23.85
CA SER A 129 -14.46 8.77 22.46
C SER A 129 -13.06 8.24 22.23
N THR A 130 -12.89 6.95 22.44
CA THR A 130 -11.73 6.22 21.98
C THR A 130 -11.92 6.21 20.48
N THR A 131 -11.49 7.28 19.84
CA THR A 131 -11.17 7.26 18.43
C THR A 131 -10.12 6.17 18.33
N LEU A 132 -10.57 4.96 17.97
CA LEU A 132 -9.69 3.95 17.39
C LEU A 132 -8.80 4.71 16.43
N PRO A 133 -7.45 4.65 16.57
CA PRO A 133 -6.59 5.37 15.66
C PRO A 133 -7.05 4.97 14.27
N ARG A 134 -7.47 5.95 13.46
CA ARG A 134 -7.97 5.71 12.12
C ARG A 134 -6.88 4.92 11.40
N HIS A 135 -7.10 3.62 11.27
CA HIS A 135 -6.14 2.71 10.69
C HIS A 135 -6.31 2.85 9.20
N ASP A 136 -5.71 3.88 8.62
CA ASP A 136 -5.67 4.00 7.19
C ASP A 136 -4.84 2.81 6.65
N GLU A 137 -5.41 2.07 5.70
CA GLU A 137 -4.73 0.95 5.03
C GLU A 137 -3.51 1.42 4.23
N VAL A 138 -3.36 2.74 4.07
CA VAL A 138 -2.26 3.44 3.43
C VAL A 138 -1.55 4.33 4.45
N ASP A 139 -0.22 4.33 4.43
CA ASP A 139 0.59 5.21 5.28
C ASP A 139 0.55 6.66 4.76
N ILE A 140 -0.08 7.54 5.54
CA ILE A 140 -0.25 8.97 5.24
C ILE A 140 0.66 9.87 6.09
N SER A 141 1.69 9.31 6.75
CA SER A 141 2.60 10.09 7.61
C SER A 141 3.34 11.23 6.91
N ASN A 142 3.50 11.15 5.59
CA ASN A 142 4.12 12.17 4.75
C ASN A 142 3.12 12.91 3.85
N TYR A 143 1.82 12.85 4.16
CA TYR A 143 0.79 13.56 3.40
C TYR A 143 0.91 15.07 3.62
N VAL A 144 0.78 15.83 2.53
CA VAL A 144 0.72 17.30 2.55
C VAL A 144 -0.69 17.69 2.12
N GLU A 145 -1.36 18.47 2.97
CA GLU A 145 -2.74 18.91 2.73
C GLU A 145 -2.85 19.79 1.48
N ASN A 146 -3.94 19.60 0.74
CA ASN A 146 -4.27 20.42 -0.41
C ASN A 146 -5.06 21.67 0.07
N GLY A 147 -4.89 22.81 -0.61
CA GLY A 147 -5.58 24.05 -0.25
C GLY A 147 -7.07 24.11 -0.65
N GLU A 148 -7.52 23.18 -1.50
CA GLU A 148 -8.91 23.11 -1.97
C GLU A 148 -9.64 21.84 -1.48
N TRP A 149 -8.93 20.72 -1.34
CA TRP A 149 -9.52 19.41 -1.09
C TRP A 149 -9.03 18.78 0.20
N ASP A 150 -9.96 18.37 1.06
CA ASP A 150 -9.67 17.63 2.28
C ASP A 150 -9.73 16.10 2.07
N LEU A 151 -8.72 15.39 2.55
CA LEU A 151 -8.69 13.92 2.48
C LEU A 151 -9.53 13.31 3.62
N LEU A 152 -10.77 12.95 3.31
CA LEU A 152 -11.70 12.42 4.32
C LEU A 152 -11.47 10.95 4.66
N LYS A 153 -11.06 10.08 3.71
CA LYS A 153 -10.84 8.64 3.95
C LYS A 153 -10.06 8.01 2.80
N VAL A 154 -9.21 7.02 3.11
CA VAL A 154 -8.60 6.13 2.12
C VAL A 154 -9.02 4.69 2.40
N VAL A 155 -9.47 3.98 1.37
CA VAL A 155 -9.89 2.57 1.46
C VAL A 155 -9.24 1.79 0.33
N VAL A 156 -8.72 0.61 0.63
CA VAL A 156 -8.08 -0.31 -0.31
C VAL A 156 -8.82 -1.63 -0.31
N GLU A 157 -9.49 -1.94 -1.42
CA GLU A 157 -10.23 -3.19 -1.58
C GLU A 157 -9.61 -4.05 -2.68
N ARG A 158 -9.59 -5.37 -2.47
CA ARG A 158 -9.19 -6.34 -3.49
C ARG A 158 -10.47 -6.86 -4.14
N HIS A 159 -10.63 -6.59 -5.42
CA HIS A 159 -11.71 -7.17 -6.22
C HIS A 159 -11.24 -8.52 -6.77
N GLU A 160 -11.95 -9.58 -6.38
CA GLU A 160 -11.81 -10.90 -7.01
C GLU A 160 -12.78 -10.99 -8.19
N VAL A 161 -12.33 -11.61 -9.29
CA VAL A 161 -13.13 -11.89 -10.49
C VAL A 161 -13.30 -13.39 -10.61
#